data_AF-A0A356N6X3-F1
#
_entry.id   AF-A0A356N6X3-F1
#
_cell.length_a   1.000
_cell.length_b   1.000
_cell.length_c   1.000
_cell.angle_alpha   90.00
_cell.angle_beta   90.00
_cell.angle_gamma   90.00
#
_symmetry.space_group_name_H-M   'P 1'
#
loop_
_entity.id
_entity.type
_entity.pdbx_description
1 polymer ?
#
loop_
_entity_poly.entity_id
_entity_poly.type
_entity_poly.pdbx_seq_one_letter_code
_entity_poly.pdbx_strand_id
1 'polypeptide(L)'
;MKIVYIIVSLLLVFLIYDNFFSQHSRQTPSVTINSPTPTPTQPSNKIVEPVAEFKTRITKKFYGTYITPQNSPIKPEKFTGFHTAVDVEYEDIKGDVPVYSIDDGQVIYSGQVNGYGGFIAIQYPQYIGIYGHLQPKSLLPNKSVIKKGNVIGILGQAYSAETDGERKHLHFAILKSVKLDFRGYVQTESELSLWIDPLTLFP
;
A
#
# COMPACT_ATOMS: atom_id res chain seq x y z
N MET A 1 -70.12 -24.08 -3.37
CA MET A 1 -70.05 -22.61 -3.35
C MET A 1 -69.01 -22.17 -2.32
N LYS A 2 -67.82 -21.67 -2.74
CA LYS A 2 -66.88 -20.83 -1.93
C LYS A 2 -65.48 -20.63 -2.59
N ILE A 3 -65.36 -20.55 -3.93
CA ILE A 3 -64.05 -20.34 -4.60
C ILE A 3 -64.02 -19.08 -5.49
N VAL A 4 -65.15 -18.42 -5.77
CA VAL A 4 -65.20 -17.29 -6.71
C VAL A 4 -64.81 -15.94 -6.08
N TYR A 5 -64.72 -15.82 -4.75
CA TYR A 5 -64.51 -14.51 -4.09
C TYR A 5 -63.03 -14.07 -3.93
N ILE A 6 -62.05 -14.97 -4.07
CA ILE A 6 -60.64 -14.65 -3.76
C ILE A 6 -59.90 -13.98 -4.94
N ILE A 7 -60.33 -14.24 -6.19
CA ILE A 7 -59.65 -13.70 -7.38
C ILE A 7 -60.02 -12.23 -7.63
N VAL A 8 -61.24 -11.81 -7.28
CA VAL A 8 -61.70 -10.43 -7.48
C VAL A 8 -61.02 -9.45 -6.51
N SER A 9 -60.64 -9.90 -5.30
CA SER A 9 -59.95 -9.06 -4.32
C SER A 9 -58.50 -8.73 -4.68
N LEU A 10 -57.79 -9.61 -5.40
CA LEU A 10 -56.38 -9.38 -5.76
C LEU A 10 -56.23 -8.40 -6.95
N LEU A 11 -57.17 -8.42 -7.91
CA LEU A 11 -57.17 -7.49 -9.04
C LEU A 11 -57.51 -6.04 -8.63
N LEU A 12 -58.34 -5.88 -7.60
CA LEU A 12 -58.69 -4.55 -7.06
C LEU A 12 -57.55 -3.89 -6.29
N VAL A 13 -56.70 -4.67 -5.61
CA VAL A 13 -55.53 -4.15 -4.88
C VAL A 13 -54.44 -3.66 -5.84
N PHE A 14 -54.26 -4.31 -6.99
CA PHE A 14 -53.26 -3.91 -7.98
C PHE A 14 -53.63 -2.59 -8.69
N LEU A 15 -54.92 -2.39 -9.03
CA LEU A 15 -55.40 -1.18 -9.69
C LEU A 15 -55.35 0.08 -8.79
N ILE A 16 -55.38 -0.08 -7.47
CA ILE A 16 -55.27 1.05 -6.53
C ILE A 16 -53.80 1.47 -6.34
N TYR A 17 -52.85 0.55 -6.49
CA TYR A 17 -51.42 0.86 -6.30
C TYR A 17 -50.84 1.67 -7.47
N ASP A 18 -51.21 1.34 -8.71
CA ASP A 18 -50.71 2.06 -9.89
C ASP A 18 -51.23 3.50 -9.97
N ASN A 19 -52.42 3.78 -9.43
CA ASN A 19 -52.99 5.12 -9.45
C ASN A 19 -52.41 6.04 -8.34
N PHE A 20 -51.69 5.49 -7.36
CA PHE A 20 -51.13 6.28 -6.26
C PHE A 20 -49.68 6.72 -6.53
N PHE A 21 -48.96 6.10 -7.48
CA PHE A 21 -47.56 6.43 -7.75
C PHE A 21 -47.34 7.45 -8.87
N SER A 22 -48.41 8.04 -9.43
CA SER A 22 -48.30 8.92 -10.60
C SER A 22 -48.34 10.42 -10.31
N GLN A 23 -48.37 10.89 -9.06
CA GLN A 23 -48.40 12.34 -8.78
C GLN A 23 -47.53 12.79 -7.61
N HIS A 24 -46.20 12.66 -7.70
CA HIS A 24 -45.29 13.51 -6.92
C HIS A 24 -43.96 13.76 -7.65
N SER A 25 -44.01 14.25 -8.91
CA SER A 25 -42.89 15.00 -9.47
C SER A 25 -42.98 16.46 -8.99
N ARG A 26 -42.44 16.74 -7.79
CA ARG A 26 -42.17 18.14 -7.41
C ARG A 26 -41.04 18.65 -8.29
N GLN A 27 -41.37 19.65 -9.11
CA GLN A 27 -40.39 20.50 -9.78
C GLN A 27 -39.59 21.25 -8.70
N THR A 28 -38.34 20.86 -8.50
CA THR A 28 -37.34 21.70 -7.84
C THR A 28 -36.91 22.81 -8.82
N PRO A 29 -36.78 24.08 -8.40
CA PRO A 29 -36.23 25.11 -9.26
C PRO A 29 -34.78 24.78 -9.59
N SER A 30 -34.46 24.67 -10.88
CA SER A 30 -33.08 24.58 -11.35
C SER A 30 -32.36 25.89 -11.04
N VAL A 31 -31.58 25.90 -9.98
CA VAL A 31 -30.55 26.92 -9.78
C VAL A 31 -29.40 26.58 -10.74
N THR A 32 -29.29 27.33 -11.82
CA THR A 32 -28.13 27.28 -12.72
C THR A 32 -26.93 27.86 -11.98
N ILE A 33 -26.24 27.03 -11.20
CA ILE A 33 -24.88 27.33 -10.76
C ILE A 33 -23.99 27.01 -11.96
N ASN A 34 -23.43 28.04 -12.57
CA ASN A 34 -22.29 27.92 -13.47
C ASN A 34 -21.08 27.43 -12.65
N SER A 35 -21.07 26.14 -12.32
CA SER A 35 -19.87 25.48 -11.83
C SER A 35 -18.88 25.41 -13.00
N PRO A 36 -17.66 25.95 -12.86
CA PRO A 36 -16.66 25.74 -13.88
C PRO A 36 -16.47 24.22 -14.04
N THR A 37 -16.61 23.75 -15.28
CA THR A 37 -16.25 22.39 -15.70
C THR A 37 -14.97 21.99 -14.99
N PRO A 38 -14.92 20.87 -14.25
CA PRO A 38 -13.66 20.39 -13.73
C PRO A 38 -12.78 20.09 -14.94
N THR A 39 -11.78 20.96 -15.16
CA THR A 39 -10.66 20.68 -16.05
C THR A 39 -10.16 19.27 -15.71
N PRO A 40 -9.90 18.39 -16.69
CA PRO A 40 -9.28 17.12 -16.42
C PRO A 40 -7.93 17.43 -15.75
N THR A 41 -7.85 17.28 -14.43
CA THR A 41 -6.59 17.40 -13.71
C THR A 41 -5.68 16.35 -14.30
N GLN A 42 -4.62 16.80 -14.97
CA GLN A 42 -3.53 15.94 -15.41
C GLN A 42 -3.14 15.02 -14.24
N PRO A 43 -2.97 13.70 -14.47
CA PRO A 43 -2.53 12.80 -13.43
C PRO A 43 -1.23 13.38 -12.85
N SER A 44 -1.24 13.69 -11.55
CA SER A 44 -0.03 14.18 -10.91
C SER A 44 1.01 13.07 -11.02
N ASN A 45 2.10 13.34 -11.74
CA ASN A 45 3.28 12.47 -11.86
C ASN A 45 4.05 12.33 -10.52
N LYS A 46 3.41 12.72 -9.41
CA LYS A 46 3.98 12.73 -8.07
C LYS A 46 3.72 11.36 -7.44
N ILE A 47 4.78 10.67 -7.03
CA ILE A 47 4.66 9.42 -6.25
C ILE A 47 4.02 9.69 -4.88
N VAL A 48 3.53 8.64 -4.22
CA VAL A 48 2.99 8.72 -2.86
C VAL A 48 3.92 8.04 -1.86
N GLU A 49 4.00 8.56 -0.64
CA GLU A 49 4.79 7.93 0.41
C GLU A 49 4.27 6.51 0.72
N PRO A 50 5.17 5.54 1.01
CA PRO A 50 4.78 4.15 1.21
C PRO A 50 4.05 3.90 2.53
N VAL A 51 4.14 4.82 3.48
CA VAL A 51 3.50 4.81 4.80
C VAL A 51 3.26 6.26 5.24
N ALA A 52 2.41 6.47 6.25
CA ALA A 52 2.25 7.79 6.85
C ALA A 52 3.57 8.29 7.47
N GLU A 53 3.74 9.60 7.64
CA GLU A 53 4.88 10.17 8.36
C GLU A 53 6.25 9.63 7.90
N PHE A 54 6.38 9.29 6.61
CA PHE A 54 7.47 8.46 6.10
C PHE A 54 8.84 9.03 6.43
N LYS A 55 9.05 10.31 6.10
CA LYS A 55 10.34 10.99 6.31
C LYS A 55 10.69 11.14 7.80
N THR A 56 9.71 11.47 8.63
CA THR A 56 9.95 11.78 10.06
C THR A 56 10.16 10.53 10.91
N ARG A 57 9.74 9.36 10.42
CA ARG A 57 9.90 8.08 11.12
C ARG A 57 11.18 7.32 10.76
N ILE A 58 11.99 7.82 9.83
CA ILE A 58 13.33 7.26 9.55
C ILE A 58 14.29 7.82 10.59
N THR A 59 14.53 7.06 11.67
CA THR A 59 15.29 7.57 12.82
C THR A 59 16.48 6.70 13.22
N LYS A 60 16.59 5.47 12.69
CA LYS A 60 17.59 4.50 13.15
C LYS A 60 18.50 3.99 12.02
N LYS A 61 17.94 3.37 10.97
CA LYS A 61 18.74 2.87 9.84
C LYS A 61 18.41 3.63 8.56
N PHE A 62 19.39 4.41 8.12
CA PHE A 62 19.31 5.21 6.90
C PHE A 62 19.96 4.48 5.73
N TYR A 63 19.57 4.84 4.52
CA TYR A 63 20.22 4.37 3.30
C TYR A 63 21.71 4.71 3.33
N GLY A 64 22.53 3.78 2.84
CA GLY A 64 23.97 3.97 2.70
C GLY A 64 24.76 4.05 4.01
N THR A 65 24.14 3.82 5.16
CA THR A 65 24.89 3.67 6.41
C THR A 65 25.57 2.31 6.43
N TYR A 66 26.88 2.27 6.69
CA TYR A 66 27.61 1.01 6.85
C TYR A 66 27.38 0.44 8.26
N ILE A 67 26.64 -0.66 8.34
CA ILE A 67 26.24 -1.32 9.58
C ILE A 67 27.15 -2.53 9.86
N THR A 68 27.42 -2.78 11.13
CA THR A 68 28.05 -3.96 11.69
C THR A 68 27.35 -4.33 13.01
N PRO A 69 27.50 -5.58 13.50
CA PRO A 69 27.02 -5.96 14.83
C PRO A 69 27.48 -5.03 15.95
N GLN A 70 28.65 -4.40 15.81
CA GLN A 70 29.24 -3.50 16.80
C GLN A 70 28.67 -2.08 16.71
N ASN A 71 28.53 -1.51 15.50
CA ASN A 71 28.13 -0.11 15.34
C ASN A 71 26.62 0.12 15.18
N SER A 72 25.82 -0.93 14.95
CA SER A 72 24.39 -0.77 14.67
C SER A 72 23.67 -0.08 15.84
N PRO A 73 22.76 0.88 15.56
CA PRO A 73 21.93 1.51 16.59
C PRO A 73 20.87 0.56 17.17
N ILE A 74 20.64 -0.58 16.52
CA ILE A 74 19.73 -1.64 16.97
C ILE A 74 20.57 -2.85 17.39
N LYS A 75 20.21 -3.47 18.52
CA LYS A 75 20.87 -4.66 19.05
C LYS A 75 19.83 -5.76 19.38
N PRO A 76 20.17 -7.05 19.17
CA PRO A 76 21.35 -7.53 18.46
C PRO A 76 21.27 -7.22 16.97
N GLU A 77 22.42 -7.06 16.32
CA GLU A 77 22.51 -6.91 14.87
C GLU A 77 23.30 -8.09 14.31
N LYS A 78 22.79 -8.69 13.24
CA LYS A 78 23.40 -9.86 12.57
C LYS A 78 23.96 -9.53 11.20
N PHE A 79 23.65 -8.36 10.65
CA PHE A 79 24.08 -7.94 9.32
C PHE A 79 25.33 -7.06 9.34
N THR A 80 26.11 -7.14 8.27
CA THR A 80 27.27 -6.28 7.99
C THR A 80 27.19 -5.77 6.55
N GLY A 81 27.31 -4.47 6.34
CA GLY A 81 27.35 -3.84 5.01
C GLY A 81 26.62 -2.49 4.96
N PHE A 82 26.66 -1.84 3.80
CA PHE A 82 25.84 -0.68 3.49
C PHE A 82 24.37 -1.07 3.42
N HIS A 83 23.54 -0.42 4.22
CA HIS A 83 22.10 -0.62 4.19
C HIS A 83 21.52 -0.08 2.87
N THR A 84 20.82 -0.91 2.11
CA THR A 84 20.31 -0.56 0.77
C THR A 84 18.96 0.16 0.81
N ALA A 85 18.43 0.40 2.01
CA ALA A 85 17.07 0.83 2.27
C ALA A 85 17.01 1.93 3.33
N VAL A 86 15.80 2.40 3.63
CA VAL A 86 15.49 3.11 4.88
C VAL A 86 14.59 2.25 5.75
N ASP A 87 14.78 2.32 7.06
CA ASP A 87 13.87 1.73 8.03
C ASP A 87 12.96 2.82 8.61
N VAL A 88 11.64 2.65 8.46
CA VAL A 88 10.62 3.60 8.92
C VAL A 88 9.95 3.06 10.18
N GLU A 89 10.18 3.70 11.33
CA GLU A 89 9.83 3.17 12.66
C GLU A 89 8.35 3.29 13.04
N TYR A 90 7.78 2.22 13.59
CA TYR A 90 6.38 2.14 14.00
C TYR A 90 6.14 1.35 15.30
N GLU A 91 7.17 1.19 16.13
CA GLU A 91 7.08 0.45 17.40
C GLU A 91 6.10 1.08 18.41
N ASP A 92 5.88 2.38 18.31
CA ASP A 92 4.92 3.14 19.11
C ASP A 92 3.45 2.86 18.72
N ILE A 93 3.22 2.27 17.54
CA ILE A 93 1.87 2.05 17.00
C ILE A 93 1.40 0.61 17.24
N LYS A 94 0.36 0.47 18.07
CA LYS A 94 -0.24 -0.84 18.41
C LYS A 94 -1.17 -1.41 17.32
N GLY A 95 -1.78 -0.55 16.51
CA GLY A 95 -2.73 -0.94 15.46
C GLY A 95 -2.08 -1.24 14.12
N ASP A 96 -2.90 -1.58 13.12
CA ASP A 96 -2.43 -1.83 11.76
C ASP A 96 -1.80 -0.58 11.15
N VAL A 97 -0.67 -0.78 10.47
CA VAL A 97 -0.01 0.26 9.69
C VAL A 97 -0.05 -0.18 8.23
N PRO A 98 -0.93 0.40 7.39
CA PRO A 98 -1.02 0.05 5.99
C PRO A 98 0.22 0.55 5.24
N VAL A 99 0.69 -0.28 4.30
CA VAL A 99 1.77 0.05 3.38
C VAL A 99 1.20 0.20 1.99
N TYR A 100 1.61 1.26 1.29
CA TYR A 100 1.07 1.70 0.02
C TYR A 100 2.10 1.56 -1.10
N SER A 101 1.63 1.23 -2.30
CA SER A 101 2.46 1.31 -3.50
C SER A 101 2.77 2.76 -3.84
N ILE A 102 4.05 3.08 -4.00
CA ILE A 102 4.47 4.46 -4.28
C ILE A 102 4.09 4.95 -5.68
N ASP A 103 3.87 4.02 -6.62
CA ASP A 103 3.50 4.30 -8.01
C ASP A 103 2.65 3.16 -8.61
N ASP A 104 2.28 3.31 -9.88
CA ASP A 104 1.65 2.27 -10.70
C ASP A 104 2.67 1.18 -11.09
N GLY A 105 2.35 -0.09 -10.89
CA GLY A 105 3.29 -1.17 -11.16
C GLY A 105 2.66 -2.56 -11.16
N GLN A 106 3.52 -3.59 -11.11
CA GLN A 106 3.12 -4.99 -11.01
C GLN A 106 3.91 -5.70 -9.91
N VAL A 107 3.23 -6.51 -9.10
CA VAL A 107 3.89 -7.37 -8.12
C VAL A 107 4.71 -8.44 -8.84
N ILE A 108 6.04 -8.42 -8.65
CA ILE A 108 6.97 -9.39 -9.22
C ILE A 108 7.40 -10.46 -8.21
N TYR A 109 7.23 -10.18 -6.91
CA TYR A 109 7.39 -11.16 -5.84
C TYR A 109 6.48 -10.79 -4.67
N SER A 110 5.88 -11.81 -4.04
CA SER A 110 5.09 -11.71 -2.82
C SER A 110 5.23 -13.03 -2.04
N GLY A 111 5.67 -12.95 -0.78
CA GLY A 111 5.95 -14.13 0.03
C GLY A 111 6.77 -13.83 1.28
N GLN A 112 7.53 -14.83 1.75
CA GLN A 112 8.46 -14.68 2.87
C GLN A 112 9.90 -14.77 2.38
N VAL A 113 10.77 -13.90 2.90
CA VAL A 113 12.21 -13.87 2.61
C VAL A 113 12.99 -13.78 3.91
N ASN A 114 14.03 -14.61 4.06
CA ASN A 114 14.92 -14.58 5.22
C ASN A 114 15.55 -13.19 5.38
N GLY A 115 15.54 -12.63 6.60
CA GLY A 115 15.95 -11.26 6.87
C GLY A 115 14.88 -10.19 6.67
N TYR A 116 13.75 -10.53 6.03
CA TYR A 116 12.64 -9.59 5.78
C TYR A 116 11.33 -10.00 6.43
N GLY A 117 11.13 -11.30 6.70
CA GLY A 117 9.81 -11.80 7.06
C GLY A 117 8.88 -11.73 5.85
N GLY A 118 7.67 -11.17 6.00
CA GLY A 118 6.79 -10.91 4.86
C GLY A 118 7.37 -9.81 3.96
N PHE A 119 7.34 -10.09 2.66
CA PHE A 119 8.07 -9.34 1.65
C PHE A 119 7.23 -9.22 0.37
N ILE A 120 7.19 -8.02 -0.19
CA ILE A 120 6.63 -7.78 -1.52
C ILE A 120 7.58 -6.90 -2.33
N ALA A 121 7.76 -7.24 -3.60
CA ALA A 121 8.51 -6.43 -4.57
C ALA A 121 7.62 -6.07 -5.75
N ILE A 122 7.66 -4.80 -6.14
CA ILE A 122 6.82 -4.23 -7.19
C ILE A 122 7.73 -3.64 -8.26
N GLN A 123 7.54 -4.09 -9.50
CA GLN A 123 8.17 -3.48 -10.66
C GLN A 123 7.39 -2.23 -11.05
N TYR A 124 8.07 -1.09 -10.99
CA TYR A 124 7.64 0.20 -11.53
C TYR A 124 8.32 0.45 -12.89
N PRO A 125 7.94 1.49 -13.65
CA PRO A 125 8.54 1.74 -14.97
C PRO A 125 10.07 1.93 -14.97
N GLN A 126 10.65 2.46 -13.88
CA GLN A 126 12.08 2.82 -13.82
C GLN A 126 12.89 2.07 -12.76
N TYR A 127 12.23 1.38 -11.82
CA TYR A 127 12.87 0.76 -10.67
C TYR A 127 11.99 -0.33 -10.08
N ILE A 128 12.54 -1.10 -9.15
CA ILE A 128 11.79 -2.04 -8.31
C ILE A 128 11.70 -1.44 -6.91
N GLY A 129 10.49 -1.35 -6.36
CA GLY A 129 10.28 -1.07 -4.94
C GLY A 129 10.25 -2.37 -4.14
N ILE A 130 10.97 -2.39 -3.03
CA ILE A 130 11.05 -3.53 -2.11
C ILE A 130 10.50 -3.10 -0.76
N TYR A 131 9.60 -3.92 -0.21
CA TYR A 131 8.91 -3.67 1.04
C TYR A 131 9.03 -4.91 1.94
N GLY A 132 9.70 -4.75 3.07
CA GLY A 132 9.94 -5.79 4.08
C GLY A 132 9.11 -5.63 5.35
N HIS A 133 9.22 -6.65 6.20
CA HIS A 133 8.60 -6.73 7.54
C HIS A 133 7.08 -6.55 7.52
N LEU A 134 6.44 -7.13 6.51
CA LEU A 134 5.00 -7.10 6.32
C LEU A 134 4.33 -8.35 6.91
N GLN A 135 3.04 -8.25 7.23
CA GLN A 135 2.22 -9.40 7.57
C GLN A 135 1.97 -10.25 6.31
N PRO A 136 2.43 -11.51 6.22
CA PRO A 136 2.32 -12.32 5.00
C PRO A 136 0.88 -12.53 4.50
N LYS A 137 -0.10 -12.58 5.41
CA LYS A 137 -1.52 -12.76 5.08
C LYS A 137 -2.17 -11.53 4.44
N SER A 138 -1.53 -10.36 4.56
CA SER A 138 -2.03 -9.09 4.01
C SER A 138 -1.50 -8.81 2.59
N LEU A 139 -0.54 -9.61 2.11
CA LEU A 139 0.17 -9.34 0.87
C LEU A 139 -0.70 -9.60 -0.36
N LEU A 140 -0.54 -8.74 -1.35
CA LEU A 140 -1.15 -8.98 -2.66
C LEU A 140 -0.47 -10.14 -3.38
N PRO A 141 -1.21 -10.95 -4.17
CA PRO A 141 -0.63 -12.05 -4.93
C PRO A 141 0.40 -11.60 -5.98
N ASN A 142 1.30 -12.51 -6.35
CA ASN A 142 2.19 -12.33 -7.50
C ASN A 142 1.41 -11.96 -8.77
N LYS A 143 1.98 -11.11 -9.61
CA LYS A 143 1.42 -10.60 -10.87
C LYS A 143 0.23 -9.64 -10.73
N SER A 144 -0.16 -9.28 -9.50
CA SER A 144 -1.19 -8.25 -9.29
C SER A 144 -0.77 -6.93 -9.92
N VAL A 145 -1.69 -6.30 -10.67
CA VAL A 145 -1.52 -4.94 -11.20
C VAL A 145 -1.90 -3.96 -10.12
N ILE A 146 -0.99 -3.04 -9.80
CA ILE A 146 -1.09 -2.14 -8.66
C ILE A 146 -1.21 -0.72 -9.16
N LYS A 147 -2.13 0.04 -8.56
CA LYS A 147 -2.19 1.49 -8.74
C LYS A 147 -1.50 2.19 -7.58
N LYS A 148 -0.92 3.36 -7.89
CA LYS A 148 -0.36 4.28 -6.91
C LYS A 148 -1.34 4.49 -5.75
N GLY A 149 -0.85 4.35 -4.52
CA GLY A 149 -1.65 4.50 -3.30
C GLY A 149 -2.54 3.30 -2.96
N ASN A 150 -2.50 2.20 -3.72
CA ASN A 150 -3.13 0.96 -3.27
C ASN A 150 -2.39 0.40 -2.06
N VAL A 151 -3.13 -0.15 -1.11
CA VAL A 151 -2.57 -0.93 0.00
C VAL A 151 -2.00 -2.23 -0.57
N ILE A 152 -0.72 -2.49 -0.28
CA ILE A 152 0.02 -3.67 -0.75
C ILE A 152 0.32 -4.67 0.37
N GLY A 153 0.11 -4.23 1.62
CA GLY A 153 0.25 -5.03 2.82
C GLY A 153 0.04 -4.18 4.07
N ILE A 154 0.16 -4.83 5.22
CA ILE A 154 0.15 -4.24 6.55
C ILE A 154 1.50 -4.60 7.20
N LEU A 155 2.07 -3.70 8.01
CA LEU A 155 3.27 -4.05 8.78
C LEU A 155 3.04 -5.26 9.67
N GLY A 156 4.02 -6.14 9.71
CA GLY A 156 3.99 -7.35 10.52
C GLY A 156 4.05 -7.06 12.02
N GLN A 157 3.61 -8.04 12.80
CA GLN A 157 3.75 -8.01 14.26
C GLN A 157 5.23 -8.00 14.64
N ALA A 158 5.64 -7.04 15.48
CA ALA A 158 7.01 -6.93 15.99
C ALA A 158 7.53 -8.24 16.60
N TYR A 159 8.82 -8.51 16.41
CA TYR A 159 9.54 -9.64 17.01
C TYR A 159 8.88 -11.00 16.74
N SER A 160 8.28 -11.15 15.56
CA SER A 160 7.57 -12.37 15.16
C SER A 160 8.15 -12.94 13.86
N ALA A 161 7.63 -14.10 13.44
CA ALA A 161 7.96 -14.67 12.13
C ALA A 161 7.54 -13.75 10.96
N GLU A 162 6.56 -12.85 11.16
CA GLU A 162 6.13 -11.90 10.13
C GLU A 162 7.21 -10.86 9.81
N THR A 163 8.12 -10.58 10.75
CA THR A 163 9.18 -9.58 10.60
C THR A 163 10.58 -10.20 10.61
N ASP A 164 10.71 -11.53 10.58
CA ASP A 164 11.97 -12.26 10.84
C ASP A 164 12.62 -11.89 12.19
N GLY A 165 11.78 -11.63 13.20
CA GLY A 165 12.23 -11.26 14.54
C GLY A 165 12.61 -9.79 14.70
N GLU A 166 12.44 -8.96 13.67
CA GLU A 166 12.71 -7.53 13.75
C GLU A 166 11.57 -6.76 14.43
N ARG A 167 11.90 -5.56 14.91
CA ARG A 167 10.96 -4.54 15.42
C ARG A 167 9.90 -4.15 14.37
N LYS A 168 8.81 -3.51 14.80
CA LYS A 168 7.76 -3.05 13.87
C LYS A 168 8.23 -1.81 13.09
N HIS A 169 8.51 -2.02 11.82
CA HIS A 169 8.94 -0.98 10.90
C HIS A 169 8.72 -1.40 9.46
N LEU A 170 8.78 -0.45 8.54
CA LEU A 170 8.92 -0.75 7.12
C LEU A 170 10.41 -0.71 6.75
N HIS A 171 10.93 -1.79 6.18
CA HIS A 171 12.18 -1.75 5.42
C HIS A 171 11.84 -1.44 3.96
N PHE A 172 12.23 -0.27 3.47
CA PHE A 172 11.86 0.23 2.14
C PHE A 172 13.09 0.52 1.29
N ALA A 173 13.25 -0.21 0.20
CA ALA A 173 14.37 -0.05 -0.73
C ALA A 173 13.88 0.23 -2.15
N ILE A 174 14.70 0.96 -2.91
CA ILE A 174 14.50 1.20 -4.34
C ILE A 174 15.70 0.66 -5.08
N LEU A 175 15.46 -0.33 -5.95
CA LEU A 175 16.48 -0.96 -6.77
C LEU A 175 16.42 -0.44 -8.21
N LYS A 176 17.55 0.08 -8.72
CA LYS A 176 17.72 0.55 -10.10
C LYS A 176 18.04 -0.62 -11.04
N SER A 177 17.10 -1.56 -11.13
CA SER A 177 17.22 -2.78 -11.94
C SER A 177 15.84 -3.27 -12.36
N VAL A 178 15.82 -4.11 -13.40
CA VAL A 178 14.64 -4.92 -13.79
C VAL A 178 14.70 -6.34 -13.24
N LYS A 179 15.84 -6.75 -12.69
CA LYS A 179 16.03 -8.02 -12.00
C LYS A 179 16.08 -7.76 -10.50
N LEU A 180 15.18 -8.42 -9.77
CA LEU A 180 15.11 -8.35 -8.32
C LEU A 180 16.42 -8.85 -7.67
N ASP A 181 16.93 -8.06 -6.74
CA ASP A 181 18.02 -8.40 -5.81
C ASP A 181 17.42 -8.35 -4.40
N PHE A 182 17.64 -9.41 -3.62
CA PHE A 182 17.07 -9.57 -2.28
C PHE A 182 18.00 -9.05 -1.17
N ARG A 183 19.14 -8.46 -1.50
CA ARG A 183 20.11 -8.02 -0.49
C ARG A 183 19.66 -6.72 0.19
N GLY A 184 19.42 -6.78 1.49
CA GLY A 184 19.21 -5.60 2.34
C GLY A 184 20.51 -4.87 2.73
N TYR A 185 21.65 -5.53 2.51
CA TYR A 185 22.97 -5.00 2.77
C TYR A 185 23.95 -5.41 1.66
N VAL A 186 24.79 -4.47 1.23
CA VAL A 186 25.85 -4.69 0.23
C VAL A 186 27.22 -4.28 0.77
N GLN A 187 28.30 -4.83 0.22
CA GLN A 187 29.62 -4.68 0.84
C GLN A 187 30.38 -3.46 0.34
N THR A 188 30.06 -2.99 -0.88
CA THR A 188 30.79 -1.90 -1.53
C THR A 188 29.86 -0.78 -1.97
N GLU A 189 30.39 0.44 -2.08
CA GLU A 189 29.65 1.58 -2.64
C GLU A 189 29.25 1.34 -4.11
N SER A 190 30.05 0.59 -4.86
CA SER A 190 29.72 0.18 -6.23
C SER A 190 28.43 -0.64 -6.28
N GLU A 191 28.28 -1.61 -5.37
CA GLU A 191 27.03 -2.36 -5.25
C GLU A 191 25.88 -1.48 -4.74
N LEU A 192 26.16 -0.57 -3.80
CA LEU A 192 25.17 0.38 -3.28
C LEU A 192 24.63 1.31 -4.38
N SER A 193 25.45 1.66 -5.38
CA SER A 193 25.06 2.51 -6.50
C SER A 193 23.95 1.92 -7.40
N LEU A 194 23.67 0.63 -7.26
CA LEU A 194 22.53 -0.04 -7.89
C LEU A 194 21.21 0.25 -7.17
N TRP A 195 21.25 0.89 -6.01
CA TRP A 195 20.12 1.25 -5.17
C TRP A 195 19.97 2.77 -5.13
N ILE A 196 18.74 3.24 -4.99
CA ILE A 196 18.42 4.68 -4.91
C ILE A 196 18.09 4.99 -3.45
N ASP A 197 18.63 6.08 -2.92
CA ASP A 197 18.18 6.63 -1.64
C ASP A 197 16.67 6.96 -1.74
N PRO A 198 15.79 6.23 -1.03
CA PRO A 198 14.35 6.42 -1.12
C PRO A 198 13.91 7.86 -0.84
N LEU A 199 14.62 8.60 0.02
CA LEU A 199 14.27 9.98 0.36
C LEU A 199 14.37 10.94 -0.83
N THR A 200 15.19 10.61 -1.84
CA THR A 200 15.37 11.45 -3.03
C THR A 200 14.17 11.40 -3.98
N LEU A 201 13.28 10.41 -3.83
CA LEU A 201 12.11 10.26 -4.69
C LEU A 201 10.92 11.12 -4.23
N PHE A 202 10.89 11.53 -2.96
CA PHE A 202 9.76 12.25 -2.37
C PHE A 202 10.10 13.73 -2.17
N PRO A 203 9.30 14.66 -2.71
CA PRO A 203 9.53 16.10 -2.55
C PRO A 203 9.28 16.59 -1.13
#